data_AF-A0A6A5WKA5-F1
#
_entry.id   AF-A0A6A5WKA5-F1
#
_cell.length_a   1.000
_cell.length_b   1.000
_cell.length_c   1.000
_cell.angle_alpha   90.00
_cell.angle_beta   90.00
_cell.angle_gamma   90.00
#
_symmetry.space_group_name_H-M   'P 1'
#
loop_
_entity.id
_entity.type
_entity.pdbx_description
1 polymer ?
#
loop_
_entity_poly.entity_id
_entity_poly.type
_entity_poly.pdbx_seq_one_letter_code
_entity_poly.pdbx_strand_id
1 'polypeptide(L)'
;MKISLALFIFGLGAQAAMVPKDSKDECCFSLKSMGDLKQDTFQDANGLLHLHTPEEHLHKKPSKFCLNKVTNALKDDQGRKCYIDKKTKHFKCNHGFSDAASFIGEGVHLFTEKMEGLVACPSRKGQMNLFVHHGDHANECKYVALKASEDCLPQKNGDKKDKREEAGIPAEE
;
A
#
# COMPACT_ATOMS: atom_id res chain seq x y z
N MET A 1 -49.41 32.68 -37.04
CA MET A 1 -48.58 32.82 -35.82
C MET A 1 -47.69 31.59 -35.71
N LYS A 2 -46.37 31.78 -35.70
CA LYS A 2 -45.36 30.72 -35.50
C LYS A 2 -44.95 30.76 -34.03
N ILE A 3 -45.25 29.72 -33.27
CA ILE A 3 -44.80 29.58 -31.88
C ILE A 3 -43.65 28.57 -31.89
N SER A 4 -42.43 29.06 -31.73
CA SER A 4 -41.24 28.24 -31.55
C SER A 4 -41.25 27.61 -30.17
N LEU A 5 -41.21 26.27 -30.13
CA LEU A 5 -41.03 25.48 -28.92
C LEU A 5 -39.52 25.33 -28.66
N ALA A 6 -38.99 25.97 -27.61
CA ALA A 6 -37.60 25.79 -27.18
C ALA A 6 -37.53 24.70 -26.10
N LEU A 7 -36.99 23.53 -26.45
CA LEU A 7 -36.68 22.44 -25.52
C LEU A 7 -35.31 22.70 -24.87
N PHE A 8 -35.29 22.98 -23.56
CA PHE A 8 -34.08 22.94 -22.75
C PHE A 8 -33.71 21.49 -22.46
N ILE A 9 -32.63 21.01 -23.07
CA ILE A 9 -32.05 19.69 -22.77
C ILE A 9 -31.03 19.87 -21.65
N PHE A 10 -31.36 19.37 -20.46
CA PHE A 10 -30.39 19.20 -19.38
C PHE A 10 -29.51 17.98 -19.68
N GLY A 11 -28.29 18.23 -20.15
CA GLY A 11 -27.25 17.21 -20.23
C GLY A 11 -26.73 16.89 -18.83
N LEU A 12 -27.17 15.77 -18.26
CA LEU A 12 -26.54 15.16 -17.08
C LEU A 12 -25.16 14.65 -17.51
N GLY A 13 -24.12 15.45 -17.25
CA GLY A 13 -22.74 15.03 -17.41
C GLY A 13 -22.45 13.89 -16.44
N ALA A 14 -22.39 12.66 -16.95
CA ALA A 14 -21.86 11.53 -16.22
C ALA A 14 -20.39 11.83 -15.90
N GLN A 15 -20.11 12.19 -14.64
CA GLN A 15 -18.76 12.24 -14.13
C GLN A 15 -18.31 10.78 -13.99
N ALA A 16 -17.85 10.19 -15.09
CA ALA A 16 -17.13 8.94 -15.05
C ALA A 16 -15.85 9.20 -14.25
N ALA A 17 -15.86 8.82 -12.97
CA ALA A 17 -14.64 8.73 -12.19
C ALA A 17 -13.69 7.80 -12.96
N MET A 18 -12.68 8.38 -13.61
CA MET A 18 -11.61 7.62 -14.22
C MET A 18 -10.96 6.81 -13.10
N VAL A 19 -11.29 5.53 -13.02
CA VAL A 19 -10.49 4.57 -12.28
C VAL A 19 -9.14 4.57 -13.00
N PRO A 20 -8.05 5.04 -12.37
CA PRO A 20 -6.75 5.02 -13.01
C PRO A 20 -6.44 3.58 -13.37
N LYS A 21 -6.46 3.29 -14.67
CA LYS A 21 -6.04 2.01 -15.22
C LYS A 21 -4.58 1.86 -14.81
N ASP A 22 -4.24 0.76 -14.13
CA ASP A 22 -2.92 0.46 -13.60
C ASP A 22 -1.84 0.98 -14.55
N SER A 23 -1.23 2.11 -14.18
CA SER A 23 -0.16 2.67 -14.99
C SER A 23 1.00 1.68 -14.90
N LYS A 24 1.78 1.52 -15.97
CA LYS A 24 2.96 0.62 -15.94
C LYS A 24 3.93 0.93 -14.80
N ASP A 25 3.83 2.15 -14.27
CA ASP A 25 4.63 2.69 -13.18
C ASP A 25 4.04 2.44 -11.78
N GLU A 26 2.87 1.79 -11.67
CA GLU A 26 2.24 1.44 -10.40
C GLU A 26 2.27 -0.08 -10.16
N CYS A 27 2.51 -0.47 -8.91
CA CYS A 27 2.48 -1.85 -8.43
C CYS A 27 1.48 -1.93 -7.29
N CYS A 28 0.37 -2.64 -7.51
CA CYS A 28 -0.69 -2.77 -6.52
C CYS A 28 -0.65 -4.14 -5.84
N PHE A 29 -0.79 -4.15 -4.52
CA PHE A 29 -0.66 -5.35 -3.68
C PHE A 29 -1.48 -5.19 -2.39
N SER A 30 -1.68 -6.29 -1.68
CA SER A 30 -2.09 -6.24 -0.28
C SER A 30 -0.87 -6.40 0.62
N LEU A 31 -0.92 -5.83 1.82
CA LEU A 31 0.14 -5.97 2.80
C LEU A 31 -0.22 -7.01 3.86
N LYS A 32 0.77 -7.82 4.21
CA LYS A 32 0.72 -8.82 5.28
C LYS A 32 1.87 -8.58 6.25
N SER A 33 1.62 -8.67 7.55
CA SER A 33 2.68 -8.68 8.54
C SER A 33 3.49 -9.97 8.50
N MET A 34 4.75 -9.85 8.86
CA MET A 34 5.69 -10.95 9.06
C MET A 34 6.35 -10.82 10.43
N GLY A 35 6.93 -11.93 10.91
CA GLY A 35 7.51 -12.04 12.24
C GLY A 35 6.56 -12.77 13.17
N ASP A 36 6.38 -12.22 14.36
CA ASP A 36 5.52 -12.77 15.41
C ASP A 36 4.04 -12.74 15.03
N LEU A 37 3.65 -11.78 14.18
CA LEU A 37 2.30 -11.65 13.63
C LEU A 37 2.36 -11.88 12.12
N LYS A 38 1.53 -12.81 11.63
CA LYS A 38 1.45 -13.21 10.21
C LYS A 38 0.06 -12.94 9.64
N GLN A 39 -0.36 -11.68 9.67
CA GLN A 39 -1.75 -11.28 9.46
C GLN A 39 -1.89 -10.23 8.37
N ASP A 40 -3.04 -10.23 7.71
CA ASP A 40 -3.31 -9.23 6.69
C ASP A 40 -3.51 -7.85 7.33
N THR A 41 -3.16 -6.82 6.58
CA THR A 41 -3.41 -5.42 6.95
C THR A 41 -4.78 -4.96 6.49
N PHE A 42 -5.38 -4.08 7.28
CA PHE A 42 -6.67 -3.46 7.00
C PHE A 42 -6.62 -1.98 7.34
N GLN A 43 -7.47 -1.20 6.68
CA GLN A 43 -7.63 0.22 6.94
C GLN A 43 -9.00 0.49 7.56
N ASP A 44 -9.03 1.35 8.57
CA ASP A 44 -10.29 1.91 9.05
C ASP A 44 -10.77 3.09 8.18
N ALA A 45 -11.94 3.63 8.52
CA ALA A 45 -12.53 4.76 7.80
C ALA A 45 -11.65 6.02 7.79
N ASN A 46 -10.75 6.17 8.77
CA ASN A 46 -9.81 7.30 8.85
C ASN A 46 -8.48 7.00 8.13
N GLY A 47 -8.36 5.83 7.50
CA GLY A 47 -7.16 5.38 6.80
C GLY A 47 -6.03 4.96 7.72
N LEU A 48 -6.31 4.69 9.01
CA LEU A 48 -5.32 4.10 9.90
C LEU A 48 -5.15 2.63 9.55
N LEU A 49 -3.89 2.17 9.44
CA LEU A 49 -3.59 0.76 9.21
C LEU A 49 -3.60 -0.05 10.50
N HIS A 50 -4.22 -1.22 10.41
CA HIS A 50 -4.39 -2.20 11.48
C HIS A 50 -3.93 -3.58 11.00
N LEU A 51 -3.49 -4.43 11.92
CA LEU A 51 -3.50 -5.88 11.75
C LEU A 51 -4.71 -6.44 12.47
N HIS A 52 -5.32 -7.43 11.84
CA HIS A 52 -6.34 -8.25 12.50
C HIS A 52 -5.79 -8.88 13.77
N THR A 53 -6.61 -9.19 14.77
CA THR A 53 -6.25 -10.23 15.75
C THR A 53 -6.88 -11.56 15.33
N PRO A 54 -6.32 -12.71 15.73
CA PRO A 54 -6.90 -14.01 15.38
C PRO A 54 -8.37 -14.13 15.80
N GLU A 55 -8.78 -13.44 16.86
CA GLU A 55 -10.15 -13.50 17.37
C GLU A 55 -11.14 -12.69 16.53
N GLU A 56 -10.67 -11.66 15.84
CA GLU A 56 -11.56 -10.72 15.18
C GLU A 56 -11.99 -11.21 13.79
N HIS A 57 -11.82 -12.49 13.38
CA HIS A 57 -12.09 -13.03 12.02
C HIS A 57 -13.38 -12.48 11.36
N LEU A 58 -13.28 -11.29 10.79
CA LEU A 58 -14.34 -10.60 10.09
C LEU A 58 -13.95 -10.71 8.64
N HIS A 59 -14.93 -11.01 7.80
CA HIS A 59 -14.84 -11.14 6.34
C HIS A 59 -14.44 -9.84 5.62
N LYS A 60 -13.59 -9.01 6.24
CA LYS A 60 -13.00 -7.84 5.62
C LYS A 60 -11.96 -8.33 4.62
N LYS A 61 -12.01 -7.75 3.42
CA LYS A 61 -10.96 -7.93 2.42
C LYS A 61 -9.72 -7.16 2.87
N PRO A 62 -8.51 -7.73 2.74
CA PRO A 62 -7.27 -7.00 3.00
C PRO A 62 -7.24 -5.68 2.25
N SER A 63 -6.66 -4.66 2.86
CA SER A 63 -6.48 -3.38 2.20
C SER A 63 -5.52 -3.50 1.03
N LYS A 64 -5.88 -2.84 -0.06
CA LYS A 64 -5.05 -2.74 -1.26
C LYS A 64 -4.27 -1.44 -1.24
N PHE A 65 -3.04 -1.53 -1.71
CA PHE A 65 -2.09 -0.43 -1.82
C PHE A 65 -1.49 -0.44 -3.20
N CYS A 66 -1.12 0.73 -3.71
CA CYS A 66 -0.41 0.90 -4.96
C CYS A 66 0.84 1.73 -4.71
N LEU A 67 2.01 1.18 -5.01
CA LEU A 67 3.28 1.87 -5.00
C LEU A 67 3.58 2.41 -6.40
N ASN A 68 3.78 3.72 -6.50
CA ASN A 68 4.34 4.32 -7.69
C ASN A 68 5.86 4.10 -7.71
N LYS A 69 6.35 3.28 -8.65
CA LYS A 69 7.74 2.84 -8.76
C LYS A 69 8.73 3.96 -9.11
N VAL A 70 8.24 5.09 -9.64
CA VAL A 70 9.06 6.24 -10.03
C VAL A 70 9.26 7.18 -8.85
N THR A 71 8.19 7.42 -8.08
CA THR A 71 8.18 8.41 -6.98
C THR A 71 8.31 7.77 -5.61
N ASN A 72 8.22 6.44 -5.51
CA ASN A 72 8.13 5.69 -4.26
C ASN A 72 6.96 6.13 -3.37
N ALA A 73 5.93 6.74 -3.97
CA ALA A 73 4.72 7.15 -3.29
C ALA A 73 3.76 5.95 -3.16
N LEU A 74 3.36 5.64 -1.93
CA LEU A 74 2.34 4.63 -1.65
C LEU A 74 0.98 5.30 -1.50
N LYS A 75 -0.04 4.74 -2.15
CA LYS A 75 -1.45 5.11 -1.97
C LYS A 75 -2.30 3.88 -1.69
N ASP A 76 -3.49 4.07 -1.16
CA ASP A 76 -4.49 3.01 -1.07
C ASP A 76 -5.42 2.97 -2.30
N ASP A 77 -6.39 2.05 -2.29
CA ASP A 77 -7.41 1.87 -3.32
C ASP A 77 -8.40 3.04 -3.45
N GLN A 78 -8.46 3.91 -2.44
CA GLN A 78 -9.22 5.16 -2.46
C GLN A 78 -8.39 6.35 -2.98
N GLY A 79 -7.13 6.12 -3.35
CA GLY A 79 -6.21 7.16 -3.81
C GLY A 79 -5.67 8.06 -2.68
N ARG A 80 -5.88 7.68 -1.41
CA ARG A 80 -5.30 8.37 -0.26
C ARG A 80 -3.81 8.07 -0.19
N LYS A 81 -2.99 9.09 0.03
CA LYS A 81 -1.54 8.92 0.12
C LYS A 81 -1.18 8.41 1.50
N CYS A 82 -0.35 7.38 1.53
CA CYS A 82 0.11 6.77 2.76
C CYS A 82 1.36 7.48 3.30
N TYR A 83 1.48 7.53 4.62
CA TYR A 83 2.57 8.20 5.33
C TYR A 83 2.66 7.70 6.77
N ILE A 84 3.79 7.99 7.42
CA ILE A 84 3.95 7.85 8.87
C ILE A 84 3.69 9.20 9.50
N ASP A 85 2.66 9.27 10.34
CA ASP A 85 2.27 10.47 11.05
C ASP A 85 3.40 10.93 12.00
N LYS A 86 3.92 12.15 11.83
CA LYS A 86 5.10 12.62 12.58
C LYS A 86 4.86 12.66 14.09
N LYS A 87 3.61 12.90 14.54
CA LYS A 87 3.23 13.06 15.94
C LYS A 87 2.86 11.73 16.60
N THR A 88 2.01 10.96 15.94
CA THR A 88 1.48 9.69 16.48
C THR A 88 2.30 8.47 16.09
N LYS A 89 3.24 8.62 15.13
CA LYS A 89 4.04 7.55 14.54
C LYS A 89 3.23 6.42 13.88
N HIS A 90 1.93 6.61 13.73
CA HIS A 90 1.04 5.68 13.06
C HIS A 90 1.31 5.64 11.56
N PHE A 91 1.21 4.45 10.97
CA PHE A 91 1.06 4.30 9.53
C PHE A 91 -0.39 4.64 9.14
N LYS A 92 -0.59 5.68 8.31
CA LYS A 92 -1.92 6.14 7.86
C LYS A 92 -1.95 6.45 6.35
N CYS A 93 -3.13 6.41 5.75
CA CYS A 93 -3.38 6.91 4.39
C CYS A 93 -4.49 7.98 4.43
N ASN A 94 -4.22 9.19 3.93
CA ASN A 94 -5.22 10.28 3.94
C ASN A 94 -5.23 11.11 2.64
N HIS A 95 -6.33 11.81 2.37
CA HIS A 95 -6.43 12.77 1.28
C HIS A 95 -5.66 14.06 1.62
N GLY A 96 -5.02 14.68 0.62
CA GLY A 96 -4.45 16.02 0.74
C GLY A 96 -3.03 16.13 1.35
N PHE A 97 -2.37 15.02 1.68
CA PHE A 97 -0.99 15.07 2.19
C PHE A 97 0.06 15.05 1.06
N SER A 98 1.02 15.97 1.08
CA SER A 98 2.13 16.04 0.12
C SER A 98 3.39 15.29 0.56
N ASP A 99 3.55 15.05 1.86
CA ASP A 99 4.74 14.44 2.47
C ASP A 99 4.65 12.90 2.44
N ALA A 100 4.29 12.31 1.30
CA ALA A 100 4.25 10.86 1.17
C ALA A 100 5.65 10.34 1.50
N ALA A 101 5.77 9.63 2.62
CA ALA A 101 7.01 8.98 3.00
C ALA A 101 7.49 8.17 1.79
N SER A 102 8.76 8.28 1.43
CA SER A 102 9.32 7.44 0.37
C SER A 102 9.31 6.01 0.87
N PHE A 103 8.35 5.22 0.39
CA PHE A 103 8.29 3.80 0.69
C PHE A 103 9.15 3.08 -0.33
N ILE A 104 10.13 2.35 0.16
CA ILE A 104 11.04 1.57 -0.66
C ILE A 104 10.53 0.14 -0.62
N GLY A 105 10.11 -0.38 -1.77
CA GLY A 105 9.95 -1.82 -1.93
C GLY A 105 11.31 -2.46 -2.17
N GLU A 106 11.59 -3.57 -1.48
CA GLU A 106 12.76 -4.42 -1.75
C GLU A 106 12.30 -5.87 -1.76
N GLY A 107 12.30 -6.51 -2.93
CA GLY A 107 11.80 -7.88 -3.06
C GLY A 107 10.28 -7.94 -2.89
N VAL A 108 9.85 -8.51 -1.78
CA VAL A 108 8.45 -8.53 -1.34
C VAL A 108 8.22 -7.65 -0.12
N HIS A 109 9.25 -7.00 0.39
CA HIS A 109 9.20 -6.26 1.64
C HIS A 109 8.99 -4.78 1.38
N LEU A 110 8.15 -4.15 2.19
CA LEU A 110 7.90 -2.72 2.14
C LEU A 110 8.61 -2.04 3.31
N PHE A 111 9.46 -1.08 2.99
CA PHE A 111 10.24 -0.27 3.92
C PHE A 111 9.98 1.21 3.71
N THR A 112 10.49 2.04 4.62
CA THR A 112 10.74 3.46 4.39
C THR A 112 11.91 3.85 5.28
N GLU A 113 12.69 4.85 4.88
CA GLU A 113 13.84 5.33 5.68
C GLU A 113 13.43 5.76 7.10
N LYS A 114 12.14 6.06 7.30
CA LYS A 114 11.58 6.40 8.61
C LYS A 114 11.15 5.18 9.42
N MET A 115 11.05 3.98 8.85
CA MET A 115 10.69 2.73 9.55
C MET A 115 11.92 2.11 10.25
N GLU A 116 12.49 2.78 11.25
CA GLU A 116 13.40 2.10 12.18
C GLU A 116 12.57 1.28 13.18
N GLY A 117 12.21 0.06 12.77
CA GLY A 117 11.41 -0.86 13.59
C GLY A 117 9.92 -0.56 13.54
N LEU A 118 9.21 -1.29 12.68
CA LEU A 118 7.75 -1.29 12.68
C LEU A 118 7.25 -2.24 13.78
N VAL A 119 6.30 -1.77 14.57
CA VAL A 119 5.74 -2.50 15.70
C VAL A 119 4.22 -2.48 15.63
N ALA A 120 3.62 -3.60 16.01
CA ALA A 120 2.18 -3.76 16.12
C ALA A 120 1.83 -3.76 17.61
N CYS A 121 1.01 -2.81 18.06
CA CYS A 121 0.60 -2.70 19.45
C CYS A 121 -0.92 -2.85 19.59
N PRO A 122 -1.42 -3.49 20.67
CA PRO A 122 -2.84 -3.60 20.91
C PRO A 122 -3.52 -2.24 20.99
N SER A 123 -4.68 -2.13 20.34
CA SER A 123 -5.61 -1.03 20.52
C SER A 123 -6.73 -1.44 21.48
N ARG A 124 -7.44 -0.45 22.03
CA ARG A 124 -8.60 -0.68 22.92
C ARG A 124 -9.76 -1.44 22.26
N LYS A 125 -9.72 -1.66 20.94
CA LYS A 125 -10.76 -2.33 20.15
C LYS A 125 -10.39 -3.75 19.74
N GLY A 126 -9.32 -4.33 20.29
CA GLY A 126 -8.88 -5.68 19.94
C GLY A 126 -8.19 -5.78 18.56
N GLN A 127 -7.86 -4.65 17.94
CA GLN A 127 -7.05 -4.54 16.73
C GLN A 127 -5.62 -4.19 17.08
N MET A 128 -4.65 -4.51 16.22
CA MET A 128 -3.27 -4.09 16.42
C MET A 128 -2.95 -2.89 15.50
N ASN A 129 -2.65 -1.73 16.09
CA ASN A 129 -2.24 -0.56 15.33
C ASN A 129 -0.75 -0.68 14.95
N LEU A 130 -0.38 -0.21 13.76
CA LEU A 130 1.01 -0.18 13.30
C LEU A 130 1.69 1.15 13.62
N PHE A 131 2.81 1.08 14.35
CA PHE A 131 3.65 2.21 14.74
C PHE A 131 5.06 2.04 14.23
N VAL A 132 5.70 3.16 13.96
CA VAL A 132 7.14 3.23 13.80
C VAL A 132 7.74 3.63 15.14
N HIS A 133 8.61 2.76 15.67
CA HIS A 133 9.20 2.83 17.01
C HIS A 133 8.25 2.50 18.16
N HIS A 134 8.82 1.94 19.24
CA HIS A 134 8.10 1.71 20.48
C HIS A 134 7.87 3.04 21.18
N GLY A 135 6.65 3.55 21.17
CA GLY A 135 6.25 4.52 22.21
C GLY A 135 6.20 3.84 23.58
N ASP A 136 5.46 4.43 24.52
CA ASP A 136 5.32 3.94 25.91
C ASP A 136 4.65 2.54 26.06
N HIS A 137 4.29 1.89 24.96
CA HIS A 137 3.59 0.59 24.92
C HIS A 137 4.52 -0.61 24.69
N ALA A 138 5.84 -0.45 24.84
CA ALA A 138 6.86 -1.40 24.40
C ALA A 138 6.63 -2.87 24.81
N ASN A 139 6.06 -3.14 25.99
CA ASN A 139 5.94 -4.49 26.54
C ASN A 139 4.86 -5.36 25.86
N GLU A 140 3.87 -4.75 25.23
CA GLU A 140 2.75 -5.47 24.56
C GLU A 140 2.86 -5.43 23.03
N CYS A 141 3.77 -4.60 22.50
CA CYS A 141 3.99 -4.48 21.08
C CYS A 141 4.84 -5.64 20.55
N LYS A 142 4.56 -6.05 19.31
CA LYS A 142 5.35 -7.05 18.57
C LYS A 142 6.06 -6.39 17.41
N TYR A 143 7.33 -6.72 17.21
CA TYR A 143 8.03 -6.32 15.99
C TYR A 143 7.42 -7.03 14.79
N VAL A 144 7.18 -6.26 13.74
CA VAL A 144 6.61 -6.77 12.50
C VAL A 144 7.33 -6.17 11.30
N ALA A 145 7.40 -6.92 10.22
CA ALA A 145 7.75 -6.39 8.90
C ALA A 145 6.52 -6.48 8.00
N LEU A 146 6.44 -5.62 6.98
CA LEU A 146 5.34 -5.66 6.01
C LEU A 146 5.82 -6.31 4.70
N LYS A 147 5.06 -7.29 4.24
CA LYS A 147 5.27 -7.99 2.99
C LYS A 147 4.09 -7.74 2.05
N ALA A 148 4.42 -7.34 0.82
CA ALA A 148 3.49 -7.31 -0.29
C ALA A 148 3.09 -8.73 -0.71
N SER A 149 1.83 -8.89 -1.11
CA SER A 149 1.30 -10.14 -1.64
C SER A 149 1.84 -10.51 -3.02
N GLU A 150 2.41 -9.55 -3.75
CA GLU A 150 2.87 -9.70 -5.12
C GLU A 150 4.32 -9.24 -5.29
N ASP A 151 5.05 -9.90 -6.20
CA ASP A 151 6.46 -9.65 -6.51
C ASP A 151 6.61 -8.52 -7.56
N CYS A 152 5.94 -7.38 -7.34
CA CYS A 152 6.03 -6.23 -8.26
C CYS A 152 6.79 -5.02 -7.69
N LEU A 153 7.30 -5.14 -6.47
CA LEU A 153 8.14 -4.12 -5.86
C LEU A 153 9.54 -4.12 -6.53
N PRO A 154 10.17 -2.94 -6.66
CA PRO A 154 11.50 -2.84 -7.25
C PRO A 154 12.51 -3.71 -6.46
N GLN A 155 13.37 -4.41 -7.19
CA GLN A 155 14.49 -5.13 -6.59
C GLN A 155 15.63 -4.13 -6.35
N LYS A 156 16.34 -4.24 -5.23
CA LYS A 156 17.57 -3.49 -5.02
C LYS A 156 18.56 -3.93 -6.11
N ASN A 157 19.15 -2.97 -6.83
CA ASN A 157 20.17 -3.25 -7.85
C ASN A 157 21.33 -4.04 -7.20
N GLY A 158 21.31 -5.36 -7.36
CA GLY A 158 22.20 -6.32 -6.71
C GLY A 158 22.09 -7.72 -7.31
N ASP A 159 20.94 -8.10 -7.85
CA ASP A 159 20.76 -9.35 -8.61
C ASP A 159 20.69 -9.09 -10.12
N LYS A 160 21.77 -8.58 -10.72
CA LYS A 160 22.09 -8.96 -12.10
C LYS A 160 22.89 -10.26 -12.04
N LYS A 161 22.21 -11.39 -11.85
CA LYS A 161 22.72 -12.63 -12.44
C LYS A 161 22.41 -12.52 -13.93
N ASP A 162 23.46 -12.28 -14.71
CA ASP A 162 23.45 -12.43 -16.16
C ASP A 162 22.83 -13.79 -16.53
N LYS A 163 21.54 -13.78 -16.89
CA LYS A 163 20.96 -14.81 -17.74
C LYS A 163 21.25 -14.41 -19.18
N ARG A 164 22.52 -14.50 -19.57
CA ARG A 164 22.93 -14.54 -20.97
C ARG A 164 23.88 -15.71 -21.18
N GLU A 165 23.40 -16.92 -20.94
CA GLU A 165 23.99 -18.12 -21.56
C GLU A 165 22.95 -19.24 -21.55
N GLU A 166 22.22 -19.35 -22.67
CA GLU A 166 21.74 -20.59 -23.29
C GLU A 166 20.73 -20.20 -24.38
N ALA A 167 21.27 -19.61 -25.45
CA ALA A 167 20.67 -19.69 -26.77
C ALA A 167 21.79 -20.20 -27.68
N GLY A 168 21.65 -21.47 -28.08
CA GLY A 168 22.73 -22.28 -28.63
C GLY A 168 23.23 -21.89 -30.02
N ILE A 169 24.33 -22.52 -30.40
CA ILE A 169 24.77 -22.70 -31.78
C ILE A 169 25.39 -24.11 -31.88
N PRO A 170 24.98 -24.98 -32.83
CA PRO A 170 25.62 -26.27 -33.06
C PRO A 170 26.98 -26.06 -33.75
N ALA A 171 27.96 -26.89 -33.39
CA ALA A 171 29.24 -26.94 -34.10
C ALA A 171 29.07 -27.78 -35.37
N GLU A 172 29.18 -27.14 -36.54
CA GLU A 172 29.58 -27.76 -37.81
C GLU A 172 31.07 -27.47 -38.04
N GLU A 173 31.87 -28.54 -38.08
CA GLU A 173 32.91 -28.91 -39.08
C GLU A 173 33.84 -29.98 -38.51
#